data_AF-A0AAN8TL75-F1
#
_entry.id   AF-A0AAN8TL75-F1
#
_cell.length_a   1.000
_cell.length_b   1.000
_cell.length_c   1.000
_cell.angle_alpha   90.00
_cell.angle_beta   90.00
_cell.angle_gamma   90.00
#
_symmetry.space_group_name_H-M   'P 1'
#
loop_
_entity.id
_entity.type
_entity.pdbx_description
1 polymer ?
#
loop_
_entity_poly.entity_id
_entity_poly.type
_entity_poly.pdbx_seq_one_letter_code
_entity_poly.pdbx_strand_id
1 'polypeptide(L)'
;MGAEKKWLYALFCAAFVSFLIFLSCISGFSSSYYAFSLQRRFATPVNHGPGHPPAFAYYISGGGGDSDRIFRLLLAVYHPRNRYLLHIGTDGSEEERWKLGMLVKSVPVIQAFGNVDVVGKPDPVTYMGSTNIAAMLRAVSILLKVDGGWDWFVNLSASDYPLITQDDLSHVLLSVSRDMNFIDHTSDLGWKEGQRVKPIVVDPGLYLARKTQIFYATEKRPMPDAFKVFTGSPWVVLSRPFLEFCVFGWDNLPRTLLMYFTNAVLSQEVYFHSVVCNSPEFKNTTVNSDMRYMVWDNPPKMEPLFLNTSDYDLMAQSGAAFARQFNKDEAVLDMIDQNILKRSQNRVTPGAWCIGGKNWWMDPCSRWGDVNVLKPGPQVKILGDSVQRLLQDLSSESNQCR
;
A
#
# COMPACT_ATOMS: atom_id res chain seq x y z
N MET A 1 67.25 -19.12 -27.54
CA MET A 1 65.93 -18.43 -27.57
C MET A 1 64.83 -19.48 -27.69
N GLY A 2 64.21 -19.95 -26.59
CA GLY A 2 63.26 -21.08 -26.74
C GLY A 2 62.32 -21.42 -25.58
N ALA A 3 62.54 -20.90 -24.36
CA ALA A 3 61.67 -21.18 -23.21
C ALA A 3 60.71 -20.03 -22.91
N GLU A 4 61.18 -18.78 -22.88
CA GLU A 4 60.36 -17.62 -22.46
C GLU A 4 59.16 -17.34 -23.38
N LYS A 5 59.32 -17.51 -24.70
CA LYS A 5 58.21 -17.31 -25.66
C LYS A 5 57.07 -18.31 -25.50
N LYS A 6 57.35 -19.53 -25.04
CA LYS A 6 56.31 -20.56 -24.83
C LYS A 6 55.43 -20.24 -23.62
N TRP A 7 56.03 -19.73 -22.55
CA TRP A 7 55.31 -19.33 -21.34
C TRP A 7 54.43 -18.09 -21.57
N LEU A 8 54.93 -17.11 -22.34
CA LEU A 8 54.15 -15.94 -22.75
C LEU A 8 52.91 -16.31 -23.57
N TYR A 9 53.05 -17.27 -24.50
CA TYR A 9 51.92 -17.71 -25.31
C TYR A 9 50.86 -18.45 -24.47
N ALA A 10 51.29 -19.30 -23.54
CA ALA A 10 50.38 -19.99 -22.61
C ALA A 10 49.61 -19.02 -21.69
N LEU A 11 50.30 -17.99 -21.17
CA LEU A 11 49.69 -16.95 -20.33
C LEU A 11 48.67 -16.11 -21.10
N PHE A 12 48.99 -15.76 -22.36
CA PHE A 12 48.07 -15.03 -23.22
C PHE A 12 46.83 -15.87 -23.57
N CYS A 13 47.01 -17.15 -23.90
CA CYS A 13 45.88 -18.06 -24.14
C CYS A 13 45.00 -18.23 -22.90
N ALA A 14 45.58 -18.38 -21.71
CA ALA A 14 44.82 -18.48 -20.46
C ALA A 14 44.03 -17.20 -20.17
N ALA A 15 44.66 -16.02 -20.32
CA ALA A 15 43.99 -14.74 -20.13
C ALA A 15 42.87 -14.52 -21.16
N PHE A 16 43.10 -14.90 -22.43
CA PHE A 16 42.10 -14.80 -23.49
C PHE A 16 40.91 -15.74 -23.25
N VAL A 17 41.14 -16.98 -22.81
CA VAL A 17 40.07 -17.92 -22.44
C VAL A 17 39.31 -17.41 -21.21
N SER A 18 39.99 -16.90 -20.18
CA SER A 18 39.32 -16.28 -19.03
C SER A 18 38.49 -15.05 -19.44
N PHE A 19 38.99 -14.23 -20.37
CA PHE A 19 38.26 -13.07 -20.89
C PHE A 19 37.04 -13.50 -21.74
N LEU A 20 37.17 -14.56 -22.54
CA LEU A 20 36.05 -15.13 -23.29
C LEU A 20 35.00 -15.75 -22.36
N ILE A 21 35.40 -16.44 -21.28
CA ILE A 21 34.47 -16.95 -20.26
C ILE A 21 33.76 -15.79 -19.57
N PHE A 22 34.49 -14.74 -19.19
CA PHE A 22 33.93 -13.52 -18.59
C PHE A 22 32.93 -12.82 -19.52
N LEU A 23 33.28 -12.65 -20.80
CA LEU A 23 32.36 -12.14 -21.83
C LEU A 23 31.17 -13.07 -22.06
N SER A 24 31.36 -14.39 -21.98
CA SER A 24 30.25 -15.35 -22.08
C SER A 24 29.29 -15.22 -20.89
N CYS A 25 29.81 -15.03 -19.67
CA CYS A 25 29.01 -14.77 -18.47
C CYS A 25 28.24 -13.45 -18.57
N ILE A 26 28.83 -12.41 -19.18
CA ILE A 26 28.15 -11.15 -19.48
C ILE A 26 27.09 -11.34 -20.56
N SER A 27 27.39 -12.10 -21.62
CA SER A 27 26.44 -12.37 -22.72
C SER A 27 25.33 -13.36 -22.32
N GLY A 28 25.52 -14.15 -21.26
CA GLY A 28 24.49 -14.95 -20.60
C GLY A 28 23.30 -14.11 -20.12
N PHE A 29 23.49 -12.80 -19.92
CA PHE A 29 22.39 -11.86 -19.69
C PHE A 29 21.46 -11.67 -20.90
N SER A 30 21.88 -12.02 -22.13
CA SER A 30 20.98 -12.05 -23.29
C SER A 30 20.10 -13.31 -23.32
N SER A 31 20.54 -14.41 -22.67
CA SER A 31 19.70 -15.59 -22.47
C SER A 31 18.54 -15.33 -21.50
N SER A 32 18.69 -14.36 -20.59
CA SER A 32 17.58 -13.91 -19.72
C SER A 32 16.41 -13.35 -20.52
N TYR A 33 16.63 -12.68 -21.66
CA TYR A 33 15.52 -12.16 -22.48
C TYR A 33 14.66 -13.27 -23.09
N TYR A 34 15.28 -14.37 -23.54
CA TYR A 34 14.54 -15.53 -24.07
C TYR A 34 13.87 -16.34 -22.95
N ALA A 35 14.55 -16.55 -21.81
CA ALA A 35 13.96 -17.17 -20.62
C ALA A 35 12.77 -16.35 -20.06
N PHE A 36 12.88 -15.02 -20.07
CA PHE A 36 11.85 -14.08 -19.65
C PHE A 36 10.61 -14.12 -20.57
N SER A 37 10.80 -14.23 -21.89
CA SER A 37 9.68 -14.39 -22.85
C SER A 37 8.92 -15.70 -22.65
N LEU A 38 9.61 -16.77 -22.23
CA LEU A 38 9.04 -18.07 -21.91
C LEU A 38 8.26 -18.02 -20.59
N GLN A 39 8.77 -17.32 -19.58
CA GLN A 39 8.12 -17.17 -18.27
C GLN A 39 6.80 -16.38 -18.33
N ARG A 40 6.69 -15.39 -19.23
CA ARG A 40 5.42 -14.66 -19.46
C ARG A 40 4.28 -15.57 -19.94
N ARG A 41 4.58 -16.73 -20.53
CA ARG A 41 3.60 -17.73 -20.99
C ARG A 41 3.10 -18.66 -19.88
N PHE A 42 3.70 -18.63 -18.69
CA PHE A 42 3.35 -19.50 -17.55
C PHE A 42 2.73 -18.74 -16.36
N ALA A 43 2.47 -17.44 -16.48
CA ALA A 43 1.70 -16.73 -15.47
C ALA A 43 0.29 -17.31 -15.43
N THR A 44 -0.05 -17.98 -14.33
CA THR A 44 -1.41 -18.47 -14.10
C THR A 44 -2.35 -17.27 -14.05
N PRO A 45 -3.49 -17.31 -14.76
CA PRO A 45 -4.45 -16.22 -14.71
C PRO A 45 -5.00 -16.07 -13.29
N VAL A 46 -5.27 -14.83 -12.89
CA VAL A 46 -5.89 -14.52 -11.61
C VAL A 46 -7.39 -14.81 -11.74
N ASN A 47 -7.90 -15.74 -10.92
CA ASN A 47 -9.32 -16.02 -10.83
C ASN A 47 -9.96 -15.04 -9.85
N HIS A 48 -10.94 -14.29 -10.33
CA HIS A 48 -11.67 -13.28 -9.55
C HIS A 48 -13.07 -13.79 -9.16
N GLY A 49 -13.72 -13.08 -8.24
CA GLY A 49 -15.07 -13.39 -7.79
C GLY A 49 -15.17 -14.36 -6.61
N PRO A 50 -16.41 -14.68 -6.18
CA PRO A 50 -16.67 -15.48 -4.99
C PRO A 50 -16.01 -16.87 -5.02
N GLY A 51 -15.54 -17.35 -3.87
CA GLY A 51 -14.86 -18.64 -3.75
C GLY A 51 -13.38 -18.63 -4.16
N HIS A 52 -12.88 -17.54 -4.73
CA HIS A 52 -11.46 -17.31 -4.97
C HIS A 52 -10.86 -16.32 -3.96
N PRO A 53 -9.54 -16.39 -3.69
CA PRO A 53 -8.87 -15.38 -2.87
C PRO A 53 -9.13 -13.96 -3.38
N PRO A 54 -9.28 -12.98 -2.48
CA PRO A 54 -9.46 -11.60 -2.91
C PRO A 54 -8.21 -11.05 -3.61
N ALA A 55 -8.39 -9.95 -4.34
CA ALA A 55 -7.31 -9.14 -4.89
C ALA A 55 -7.37 -7.72 -4.33
N PHE A 56 -6.21 -7.14 -4.05
CA PHE A 56 -6.08 -5.82 -3.45
C PHE A 56 -5.51 -4.79 -4.42
N ALA A 57 -6.01 -3.57 -4.36
CA ALA A 57 -5.44 -2.41 -5.01
C ALA A 57 -4.71 -1.54 -3.97
N TYR A 58 -3.39 -1.59 -3.97
CA TYR A 58 -2.56 -0.81 -3.06
C TYR A 58 -2.21 0.54 -3.68
N TYR A 59 -2.49 1.61 -2.93
CA TYR A 59 -1.92 2.93 -3.18
C TYR A 59 -0.83 3.20 -2.15
N ILE A 60 0.43 3.22 -2.60
CA ILE A 60 1.59 3.43 -1.74
C ILE A 60 2.18 4.80 -2.04
N SER A 61 2.05 5.73 -1.10
CA SER A 61 2.45 7.13 -1.26
C SER A 61 3.62 7.54 -0.35
N GLY A 62 4.45 8.46 -0.81
CA GLY A 62 5.49 9.09 0.01
C GLY A 62 5.87 10.48 -0.51
N GLY A 63 6.74 11.16 0.22
CA GLY A 63 7.30 12.46 -0.13
C GLY A 63 8.68 12.36 -0.78
N GLY A 64 9.37 13.49 -0.85
CA GLY A 64 10.76 13.53 -1.30
C GLY A 64 11.68 12.72 -0.38
N GLY A 65 12.50 11.84 -0.97
CA GLY A 65 13.42 10.95 -0.27
C GLY A 65 12.84 9.57 0.12
N ASP A 66 11.56 9.32 -0.17
CA ASP A 66 10.88 8.07 0.20
C ASP A 66 10.97 6.96 -0.85
N SER A 67 11.60 7.17 -2.01
CA SER A 67 11.69 6.14 -3.08
C SER A 67 12.12 4.76 -2.57
N ASP A 68 13.17 4.69 -1.75
CA ASP A 68 13.68 3.41 -1.27
C ASP A 68 12.74 2.75 -0.24
N ARG A 69 12.02 3.56 0.54
CA ARG A 69 11.04 3.10 1.53
C ARG A 69 9.79 2.57 0.84
N ILE A 70 9.28 3.30 -0.16
CA ILE A 70 8.17 2.84 -1.02
C ILE A 70 8.54 1.52 -1.70
N PHE A 71 9.76 1.43 -2.26
CA PHE A 71 10.21 0.21 -2.91
C PHE A 71 10.32 -0.97 -1.93
N ARG A 72 10.89 -0.77 -0.73
CA ARG A 72 10.95 -1.79 0.32
C ARG A 72 9.55 -2.25 0.73
N LEU A 73 8.63 -1.32 0.94
CA LEU A 73 7.25 -1.61 1.32
C LEU A 73 6.53 -2.38 0.21
N LEU A 74 6.64 -1.95 -1.05
CA LEU A 74 6.09 -2.67 -2.20
C LEU A 74 6.51 -4.13 -2.19
N LEU A 75 7.81 -4.42 -2.01
CA LEU A 75 8.30 -5.80 -1.97
C LEU A 75 7.71 -6.58 -0.79
N ALA A 76 7.55 -5.95 0.36
CA ALA A 76 6.96 -6.56 1.54
C ALA A 76 5.48 -6.94 1.34
N VAL A 77 4.72 -6.13 0.58
CA VAL A 77 3.29 -6.37 0.30
C VAL A 77 3.02 -6.96 -1.09
N TYR A 78 4.04 -7.33 -1.86
CA TYR A 78 3.87 -7.77 -3.25
C TYR A 78 3.21 -9.15 -3.35
N HIS A 79 2.21 -9.25 -4.22
CA HIS A 79 1.57 -10.50 -4.65
C HIS A 79 1.09 -10.33 -6.10
N PRO A 80 1.26 -11.34 -6.98
CA PRO A 80 0.86 -11.24 -8.39
C PRO A 80 -0.62 -10.95 -8.66
N ARG A 81 -1.50 -11.28 -7.69
CA ARG A 81 -2.95 -11.03 -7.77
C ARG A 81 -3.35 -9.57 -7.62
N ASN A 82 -2.50 -8.79 -6.98
CA ASN A 82 -2.84 -7.45 -6.54
C ASN A 82 -2.41 -6.41 -7.58
N ARG A 83 -3.01 -5.22 -7.51
CA ARG A 83 -2.61 -4.04 -8.30
C ARG A 83 -1.92 -3.04 -7.38
N TYR A 84 -0.86 -2.41 -7.87
CA TYR A 84 -0.10 -1.43 -7.09
C TYR A 84 0.04 -0.13 -7.87
N LEU A 85 -0.24 0.98 -7.21
CA LEU A 85 0.04 2.32 -7.71
C LEU A 85 0.94 3.04 -6.72
N LEU A 86 2.15 3.36 -7.16
CA LEU A 86 3.16 4.05 -6.36
C LEU A 86 3.14 5.54 -6.68
N HIS A 87 3.20 6.38 -5.65
CA HIS A 87 3.16 7.83 -5.81
C HIS A 87 4.20 8.52 -4.92
N ILE A 88 4.98 9.41 -5.54
CA ILE A 88 5.83 10.37 -4.82
C ILE A 88 5.26 11.76 -5.11
N GLY A 89 4.87 12.47 -4.05
CA GLY A 89 4.30 13.82 -4.11
C GLY A 89 5.19 14.84 -4.80
N THR A 90 4.67 16.04 -5.09
CA THR A 90 5.43 17.11 -5.80
C THR A 90 6.72 17.56 -5.11
N ASP A 91 6.87 17.25 -3.83
CA ASP A 91 8.06 17.49 -3.02
C ASP A 91 9.24 16.55 -3.36
N GLY A 92 8.99 15.43 -4.05
CA GLY A 92 10.05 14.58 -4.62
C GLY A 92 10.53 15.03 -6.00
N SER A 93 11.77 14.66 -6.36
CA SER A 93 12.36 15.03 -7.66
C SER A 93 11.87 14.14 -8.81
N GLU A 94 12.02 14.60 -10.06
CA GLU A 94 11.76 13.76 -11.23
C GLU A 94 12.70 12.56 -11.29
N GLU A 95 13.98 12.77 -10.96
CA GLU A 95 14.99 11.71 -10.87
C GLU A 95 14.59 10.63 -9.86
N GLU A 96 14.03 11.03 -8.71
CA GLU A 96 13.57 10.09 -7.69
C GLU A 96 12.41 9.22 -8.20
N ARG A 97 11.44 9.82 -8.88
CA ARG A 97 10.32 9.07 -9.51
C ARG A 97 10.82 8.14 -10.61
N TRP A 98 11.78 8.59 -11.40
CA TRP A 98 12.42 7.78 -12.42
C TRP A 98 13.17 6.59 -11.82
N LYS A 99 13.96 6.83 -10.75
CA LYS A 99 14.65 5.79 -9.98
C LYS A 99 13.67 4.74 -9.48
N LEU A 100 12.55 5.15 -8.87
CA LEU A 100 11.51 4.23 -8.41
C LEU A 100 10.97 3.37 -9.57
N GLY A 101 10.67 3.98 -10.71
CA GLY A 101 10.23 3.25 -11.91
C GLY A 101 11.25 2.23 -12.42
N MET A 102 12.55 2.56 -12.35
CA MET A 102 13.63 1.64 -12.71
C MET A 102 13.77 0.48 -11.72
N LEU A 103 13.67 0.75 -10.41
CA LEU A 103 13.69 -0.27 -9.37
C LEU A 103 12.54 -1.27 -9.55
N VAL A 104 11.31 -0.78 -9.76
CA VAL A 104 10.13 -1.62 -10.04
C VAL A 104 10.36 -2.53 -11.26
N LYS A 105 10.90 -1.98 -12.35
CA LYS A 105 11.19 -2.75 -13.58
C LYS A 105 12.32 -3.77 -13.42
N SER A 106 13.21 -3.57 -12.45
CA SER A 106 14.32 -4.51 -12.19
C SER A 106 13.89 -5.79 -11.48
N VAL A 107 12.67 -5.85 -10.94
CA VAL A 107 12.16 -7.04 -10.24
C VAL A 107 11.47 -7.98 -11.25
N PRO A 108 12.01 -9.18 -11.51
CA PRO A 108 11.54 -10.04 -12.61
C PRO A 108 10.06 -10.41 -12.53
N VAL A 109 9.57 -10.70 -11.31
CA VAL A 109 8.15 -11.05 -11.11
C VAL A 109 7.23 -9.86 -11.42
N ILE A 110 7.60 -8.66 -10.98
CA ILE A 110 6.82 -7.45 -11.27
C ILE A 110 6.77 -7.19 -12.77
N GLN A 111 7.92 -7.35 -13.44
CA GLN A 111 8.01 -7.20 -14.89
C GLN A 111 7.15 -8.23 -15.65
N ALA A 112 7.06 -9.46 -15.14
CA ALA A 112 6.29 -10.53 -15.77
C ALA A 112 4.78 -10.33 -15.63
N PHE A 113 4.30 -9.96 -14.44
CA PHE A 113 2.88 -9.77 -14.16
C PHE A 113 2.36 -8.38 -14.54
N GLY A 114 3.23 -7.36 -14.60
CA GLY A 114 2.86 -6.02 -15.07
C GLY A 114 1.79 -5.34 -14.21
N ASN A 115 1.80 -5.62 -12.91
CA ASN A 115 0.76 -5.23 -11.95
C ASN A 115 1.18 -4.06 -11.03
N VAL A 116 2.27 -3.37 -11.34
CA VAL A 116 2.78 -2.22 -10.58
C VAL A 116 3.01 -1.03 -11.51
N ASP A 117 2.39 0.11 -11.20
CA ASP A 117 2.60 1.38 -11.89
C ASP A 117 3.16 2.45 -10.94
N VAL A 118 3.92 3.39 -11.52
CA VAL A 118 4.38 4.60 -10.82
C VAL A 118 3.68 5.81 -11.42
N VAL A 119 3.08 6.66 -10.59
CA VAL A 119 2.43 7.89 -11.03
C VAL A 119 3.47 8.84 -11.63
N GLY A 120 3.40 9.04 -12.94
CA GLY A 120 4.35 9.90 -13.66
C GLY A 120 4.15 11.39 -13.36
N LYS A 121 2.90 11.88 -13.41
CA LYS A 121 2.56 13.27 -13.07
C LYS A 121 2.18 13.36 -11.59
N PRO A 122 3.03 13.90 -10.70
CA PRO A 122 2.79 13.91 -9.26
C PRO A 122 1.64 14.84 -8.88
N ASP A 123 0.89 14.44 -7.85
CA ASP A 123 -0.03 15.31 -7.14
C ASP A 123 0.67 16.06 -6.00
N PRO A 124 0.27 17.31 -5.73
CA PRO A 124 0.64 18.01 -4.51
C PRO A 124 0.03 17.30 -3.31
N VAL A 125 0.73 17.32 -2.18
CA VAL A 125 0.28 16.69 -0.93
C VAL A 125 0.57 17.64 0.23
N THR A 126 -0.44 18.40 0.63
CA THR A 126 -0.41 19.29 1.80
C THR A 126 -0.94 18.53 3.01
N TYR A 127 -0.10 18.31 4.02
CA TYR A 127 -0.43 17.50 5.21
C TYR A 127 -1.83 17.76 5.81
N MET A 128 -2.15 19.03 6.09
CA MET A 128 -3.45 19.43 6.68
C MET A 128 -4.53 19.77 5.65
N GLY A 129 -4.21 19.69 4.36
CA GLY A 129 -5.05 20.19 3.27
C GLY A 129 -5.80 19.10 2.50
N SER A 130 -6.69 19.53 1.61
CA SER A 130 -7.56 18.67 0.81
C SER A 130 -6.87 18.03 -0.41
N THR A 131 -5.64 18.43 -0.73
CA THR A 131 -4.84 17.79 -1.78
C THR A 131 -4.57 16.30 -1.52
N ASN A 132 -4.47 15.88 -0.24
CA ASN A 132 -4.37 14.46 0.13
C ASN A 132 -5.56 13.63 -0.39
N ILE A 133 -6.79 14.09 -0.13
CA ILE A 133 -7.98 13.38 -0.59
C ILE A 133 -8.12 13.45 -2.12
N ALA A 134 -7.72 14.55 -2.74
CA ALA A 134 -7.69 14.68 -4.20
C ALA A 134 -6.71 13.66 -4.83
N ALA A 135 -5.51 13.52 -4.27
CA ALA A 135 -4.52 12.53 -4.71
C ALA A 135 -5.05 11.09 -4.54
N MET A 136 -5.69 10.79 -3.41
CA MET A 136 -6.28 9.46 -3.18
C MET A 136 -7.43 9.15 -4.15
N LEU A 137 -8.36 10.08 -4.38
CA LEU A 137 -9.44 9.90 -5.36
C LEU A 137 -8.90 9.75 -6.79
N ARG A 138 -7.83 10.47 -7.15
CA ARG A 138 -7.15 10.29 -8.43
C ARG A 138 -6.50 8.91 -8.52
N ALA A 139 -5.85 8.43 -7.47
CA ALA A 139 -5.25 7.10 -7.41
C ALA A 139 -6.32 6.00 -7.59
N VAL A 140 -7.43 6.10 -6.87
CA VAL A 140 -8.58 5.21 -7.03
C VAL A 140 -9.12 5.25 -8.47
N SER A 141 -9.27 6.44 -9.05
CA SER A 141 -9.75 6.59 -10.43
C SER A 141 -8.82 5.91 -11.45
N ILE A 142 -7.50 5.98 -11.24
CA ILE A 142 -6.51 5.28 -12.06
C ILE A 142 -6.69 3.77 -11.88
N LEU A 143 -6.73 3.28 -10.63
CA LEU A 143 -6.85 1.85 -10.31
C LEU A 143 -8.15 1.23 -10.85
N LEU A 144 -9.28 1.93 -10.78
CA LEU A 144 -10.56 1.51 -11.37
C LEU A 144 -10.48 1.41 -12.90
N LYS A 145 -9.69 2.29 -13.54
CA LYS A 145 -9.53 2.33 -15.00
C LYS A 145 -8.58 1.27 -15.53
N VAL A 146 -7.48 1.00 -14.84
CA VAL A 146 -6.42 0.09 -15.34
C VAL A 146 -6.67 -1.37 -14.98
N ASP A 147 -7.50 -1.64 -13.97
CA ASP A 147 -7.78 -3.00 -13.51
C ASP A 147 -9.20 -3.15 -12.95
N GLY A 148 -9.94 -4.13 -13.50
CA GLY A 148 -11.30 -4.47 -13.08
C GLY A 148 -11.39 -5.56 -12.00
N GLY A 149 -10.28 -6.20 -11.63
CA GLY A 149 -10.29 -7.46 -10.89
C GLY A 149 -10.07 -7.36 -9.38
N TRP A 150 -9.73 -6.19 -8.83
CA TRP A 150 -9.50 -6.04 -7.39
C TRP A 150 -10.79 -5.83 -6.59
N ASP A 151 -10.79 -6.27 -5.34
CA ASP A 151 -11.95 -6.27 -4.45
C ASP A 151 -11.87 -5.15 -3.40
N TRP A 152 -10.67 -4.91 -2.86
CA TRP A 152 -10.42 -3.88 -1.85
C TRP A 152 -9.27 -2.96 -2.22
N PHE A 153 -9.44 -1.69 -1.92
CA PHE A 153 -8.40 -0.68 -1.95
C PHE A 153 -7.75 -0.53 -0.59
N VAL A 154 -6.43 -0.39 -0.56
CA VAL A 154 -5.64 -0.15 0.67
C VAL A 154 -4.70 1.02 0.41
N ASN A 155 -4.81 2.09 1.20
CA ASN A 155 -3.81 3.17 1.19
C ASN A 155 -2.69 2.88 2.18
N LEU A 156 -1.43 3.13 1.81
CA LEU A 156 -0.26 3.01 2.68
C LEU A 156 0.67 4.21 2.43
N SER A 157 1.37 4.67 3.46
CA SER A 157 2.50 5.59 3.29
C SER A 157 3.84 4.87 3.32
N ALA A 158 4.90 5.56 2.94
CA ALA A 158 6.29 5.12 3.12
C ALA A 158 6.66 4.84 4.60
N SER A 159 5.82 5.25 5.55
CA SER A 159 5.98 5.02 7.00
C SER A 159 5.15 3.86 7.54
N ASP A 160 4.34 3.19 6.72
CA ASP A 160 3.60 1.98 7.07
C ASP A 160 4.44 0.72 6.77
N TYR A 161 4.14 -0.38 7.48
CA TYR A 161 4.73 -1.68 7.19
C TYR A 161 3.77 -2.84 7.53
N PRO A 162 3.74 -3.94 6.75
CA PRO A 162 2.83 -5.05 7.02
C PRO A 162 3.29 -5.88 8.22
N LEU A 163 2.32 -6.32 9.03
CA LEU A 163 2.51 -7.28 10.12
C LEU A 163 2.03 -8.70 9.75
N ILE A 164 1.74 -8.90 8.45
CA ILE A 164 1.17 -10.13 7.93
C ILE A 164 1.59 -10.35 6.47
N THR A 165 1.62 -11.60 6.01
CA THR A 165 1.88 -11.90 4.60
C THR A 165 0.63 -11.67 3.74
N GLN A 166 0.81 -11.56 2.43
CA GLN A 166 -0.33 -11.40 1.51
C GLN A 166 -1.21 -12.64 1.43
N ASP A 167 -0.62 -13.83 1.54
CA ASP A 167 -1.36 -15.10 1.59
C ASP A 167 -2.26 -15.15 2.84
N ASP A 168 -1.72 -14.71 3.97
CA ASP A 168 -2.44 -14.65 5.25
C ASP A 168 -3.59 -13.65 5.22
N LEU A 169 -3.33 -12.42 4.74
CA LEU A 169 -4.37 -11.39 4.59
C LEU A 169 -5.49 -11.88 3.65
N SER A 170 -5.12 -12.46 2.51
CA SER A 170 -6.06 -13.02 1.55
C SER A 170 -6.87 -14.16 2.14
N HIS A 171 -6.24 -15.03 2.94
CA HIS A 171 -6.91 -16.15 3.58
C HIS A 171 -7.93 -15.70 4.62
N VAL A 172 -7.58 -14.72 5.46
CA VAL A 172 -8.51 -14.18 6.46
C VAL A 172 -9.68 -13.46 5.78
N LEU A 173 -9.40 -12.61 4.77
CA LEU A 173 -10.45 -11.84 4.10
C LEU A 173 -11.29 -12.64 3.11
N LEU A 174 -10.90 -13.88 2.79
CA LEU A 174 -11.71 -14.79 1.95
C LEU A 174 -13.10 -15.07 2.55
N SER A 175 -13.22 -15.08 3.89
CA SER A 175 -14.49 -15.31 4.59
C SER A 175 -15.28 -14.03 4.87
N VAL A 176 -14.74 -12.87 4.49
CA VAL A 176 -15.37 -11.56 4.69
C VAL A 176 -16.11 -11.14 3.42
N SER A 177 -17.31 -10.58 3.56
CA SER A 177 -18.00 -10.00 2.39
C SER A 177 -17.16 -8.89 1.76
N ARG A 178 -16.99 -8.96 0.45
CA ARG A 178 -16.20 -8.00 -0.34
C ARG A 178 -16.80 -6.59 -0.36
N ASP A 179 -18.04 -6.44 0.08
CA ASP A 179 -18.71 -5.14 0.20
C ASP A 179 -18.29 -4.39 1.46
N MET A 180 -17.68 -5.06 2.44
CA MET A 180 -17.30 -4.47 3.72
C MET A 180 -16.14 -3.47 3.57
N ASN A 181 -16.23 -2.37 4.32
CA ASN A 181 -15.28 -1.28 4.39
C ASN A 181 -14.67 -1.23 5.79
N PHE A 182 -13.37 -1.51 5.93
CA PHE A 182 -12.66 -1.30 7.18
C PHE A 182 -12.25 0.17 7.29
N ILE A 183 -13.02 0.90 8.07
CA ILE A 183 -12.91 2.33 8.26
C ILE A 183 -13.24 2.65 9.72
N ASP A 184 -12.20 3.02 10.48
CA ASP A 184 -12.37 3.56 11.84
C ASP A 184 -13.18 4.86 11.76
N HIS A 185 -14.27 4.99 12.49
CA HIS A 185 -15.15 6.16 12.41
C HIS A 185 -15.88 6.45 13.72
N THR A 186 -16.15 7.73 13.95
CA THR A 186 -17.01 8.24 15.02
C THR A 186 -17.70 9.53 14.59
N SER A 187 -18.90 9.76 15.11
CA SER A 187 -19.58 11.05 15.02
C SER A 187 -19.43 11.92 16.28
N ASP A 188 -18.81 11.39 17.34
CA ASP A 188 -18.39 12.18 18.49
C ASP A 188 -17.11 12.94 18.15
N LEU A 189 -17.28 14.18 17.71
CA LEU A 189 -16.17 15.02 17.23
C LEU A 189 -15.36 15.62 18.37
N GLY A 190 -15.94 15.82 19.55
CA GLY A 190 -15.33 16.55 20.66
C GLY A 190 -14.63 17.84 20.22
N TRP A 191 -13.35 17.98 20.55
CA TRP A 191 -12.53 19.15 20.19
C TRP A 191 -12.32 19.31 18.67
N LYS A 192 -12.43 18.22 17.88
CA LYS A 192 -12.23 18.25 16.42
C LYS A 192 -13.30 19.10 15.72
N GLU A 193 -14.50 19.23 16.30
CA GLU A 193 -15.56 20.08 15.75
C GLU A 193 -15.08 21.53 15.57
N GLY A 194 -14.56 22.12 16.66
CA GLY A 194 -14.12 23.52 16.70
C GLY A 194 -12.77 23.78 16.05
N GLN A 195 -11.92 22.75 15.93
CA GLN A 195 -10.55 22.88 15.41
C GLN A 195 -10.36 22.39 13.97
N ARG A 196 -11.23 21.49 13.47
CA ARG A 196 -11.05 20.87 12.15
C ARG A 196 -12.22 21.07 11.19
N VAL A 197 -13.45 21.05 11.71
CA VAL A 197 -14.67 21.11 10.87
C VAL A 197 -15.21 22.53 10.69
N LYS A 198 -15.38 23.27 11.80
CA LYS A 198 -15.87 24.66 11.79
C LYS A 198 -14.88 25.65 11.17
N PRO A 199 -13.55 25.53 11.34
CA PRO A 199 -12.62 26.38 10.62
C PRO A 199 -12.72 26.15 9.11
N ILE A 200 -12.70 27.24 8.35
CA ILE A 200 -12.62 27.20 6.89
C ILE A 200 -11.15 27.33 6.52
N VAL A 201 -10.65 26.37 5.77
CA VAL A 201 -9.26 26.40 5.28
C VAL A 201 -9.18 26.34 3.76
N VAL A 202 -8.14 26.93 3.21
CA VAL A 202 -7.85 26.87 1.78
C VAL A 202 -6.51 26.17 1.61
N ASP A 203 -6.52 25.06 0.88
CA ASP A 203 -5.30 24.37 0.47
C ASP A 203 -4.75 25.02 -0.81
N PRO A 204 -3.66 25.80 -0.75
CA PRO A 204 -3.10 26.40 -1.93
C PRO A 204 -2.48 25.38 -2.87
N GLY A 205 -2.18 24.15 -2.42
CA GLY A 205 -1.66 23.10 -3.30
C GLY A 205 -2.60 22.76 -4.45
N LEU A 206 -3.89 23.07 -4.35
CA LEU A 206 -4.86 22.89 -5.44
C LEU A 206 -4.67 23.84 -6.62
N TYR A 207 -4.05 25.01 -6.44
CA TYR A 207 -3.95 26.05 -7.48
C TYR A 207 -2.62 26.82 -7.51
N LEU A 208 -1.72 26.61 -6.54
CA LEU A 208 -0.39 27.23 -6.44
C LEU A 208 0.69 26.17 -6.24
N ALA A 209 1.51 25.95 -7.26
CA ALA A 209 2.50 24.88 -7.32
C ALA A 209 3.60 24.89 -6.23
N ARG A 210 3.76 25.97 -5.45
CA ARG A 210 4.87 26.15 -4.49
C ARG A 210 4.46 26.45 -3.05
N LYS A 211 3.17 26.41 -2.73
CA LYS A 211 2.69 26.62 -1.35
C LYS A 211 2.14 25.32 -0.79
N THR A 212 2.71 24.89 0.33
CA THR A 212 2.45 23.59 0.97
C THR A 212 1.82 23.73 2.37
N GLN A 213 1.38 24.94 2.74
CA GLN A 213 0.71 25.23 4.01
C GLN A 213 -0.69 25.77 3.75
N ILE A 214 -1.66 25.29 4.51
CA ILE A 214 -3.04 25.75 4.41
C ILE A 214 -3.22 27.17 4.95
N PHE A 215 -4.19 27.89 4.42
CA PHE A 215 -4.63 29.19 4.94
C PHE A 215 -5.91 29.04 5.74
N TYR A 216 -5.98 29.70 6.89
CA TYR A 216 -7.20 29.79 7.67
C TYR A 216 -7.96 31.05 7.28
N ALA A 217 -9.26 30.91 7.01
CA ALA A 217 -10.14 32.06 6.94
C ALA A 217 -10.34 32.67 8.34
N THR A 218 -10.63 33.97 8.38
CA THR A 218 -10.93 34.67 9.63
C THR A 218 -12.23 34.17 10.26
N GLU A 219 -13.25 33.95 9.43
CA GLU A 219 -14.57 33.48 9.86
C GLU A 219 -14.65 31.95 9.90
N LYS A 220 -15.49 31.44 10.79
CA LYS A 220 -15.83 30.00 10.89
C LYS A 220 -17.21 29.75 10.30
N ARG A 221 -17.47 28.52 9.87
CA ARG A 221 -18.80 28.05 9.47
C ARG A 221 -19.52 27.33 10.61
N PRO A 222 -20.88 27.32 10.62
CA PRO A 222 -21.63 26.39 11.46
C PRO A 222 -21.41 24.93 10.99
N MET A 223 -21.86 23.98 11.82
CA MET A 223 -21.96 22.58 11.39
C MET A 223 -23.01 22.43 10.28
N PRO A 224 -22.85 21.47 9.36
CA PRO A 224 -23.83 21.25 8.30
C PRO A 224 -25.09 20.59 8.87
N ASP A 225 -26.27 21.06 8.45
CA ASP A 225 -27.56 20.47 8.84
C ASP A 225 -28.00 19.35 7.88
N ALA A 226 -27.44 19.31 6.67
CA ALA A 226 -27.85 18.40 5.60
C ALA A 226 -27.26 16.98 5.71
N PHE A 227 -26.20 16.80 6.50
CA PHE A 227 -25.54 15.52 6.70
C PHE A 227 -24.79 15.52 8.04
N LYS A 228 -24.58 14.34 8.61
CA LYS A 228 -23.80 14.18 9.83
C LYS A 228 -22.31 14.06 9.51
N VAL A 229 -21.45 14.81 10.19
CA VAL A 229 -20.01 14.70 10.01
C VAL A 229 -19.49 13.51 10.81
N PHE A 230 -18.73 12.64 10.15
CA PHE A 230 -17.96 11.57 10.77
C PHE A 230 -16.47 11.82 10.56
N THR A 231 -15.67 11.39 11.53
CA THR A 231 -14.21 11.46 11.48
C THR A 231 -13.60 10.14 11.93
N GLY A 232 -12.36 9.88 11.54
CA GLY A 232 -11.62 8.70 11.95
C GLY A 232 -10.20 8.69 11.42
N SER A 233 -9.61 7.50 11.36
CA SER A 233 -8.27 7.29 10.81
C SER A 233 -8.21 7.67 9.32
N PRO A 234 -7.16 8.36 8.84
CA PRO A 234 -6.99 8.62 7.40
C PRO A 234 -6.61 7.34 6.62
N TRP A 235 -6.45 6.22 7.33
CA TRP A 235 -6.06 4.95 6.76
C TRP A 235 -7.23 3.99 6.72
N VAL A 236 -7.45 3.41 5.55
CA VAL A 236 -8.70 2.71 5.25
C VAL A 236 -8.45 1.48 4.39
N VAL A 237 -9.33 0.50 4.49
CA VAL A 237 -9.48 -0.56 3.49
C VAL A 237 -10.91 -0.53 2.98
N LEU A 238 -11.07 -0.03 1.75
CA LEU A 238 -12.37 0.31 1.18
C LEU A 238 -12.74 -0.68 0.09
N SER A 239 -14.01 -1.09 0.06
CA SER A 239 -14.52 -1.98 -0.97
C SER A 239 -14.59 -1.25 -2.31
N ARG A 240 -14.38 -2.02 -3.39
CA ARG A 240 -14.50 -1.49 -4.75
C ARG A 240 -15.86 -0.83 -5.01
N PRO A 241 -17.02 -1.42 -4.65
CA PRO A 241 -18.32 -0.78 -4.90
C PRO A 241 -18.45 0.60 -4.22
N PHE A 242 -17.94 0.75 -3.00
CA PHE A 242 -17.96 2.04 -2.30
C PHE A 242 -17.08 3.09 -3.00
N LEU A 243 -15.93 2.68 -3.53
CA LEU A 243 -15.06 3.59 -4.28
C LEU A 243 -15.61 3.93 -5.67
N GLU A 244 -16.27 2.99 -6.34
CA GLU A 244 -17.03 3.27 -7.55
C GLU A 244 -18.13 4.29 -7.28
N PHE A 245 -18.82 4.21 -6.13
CA PHE A 245 -19.77 5.23 -5.69
C PHE A 245 -19.11 6.59 -5.50
N CYS A 246 -17.97 6.64 -4.82
CA CYS A 246 -17.25 7.90 -4.59
C CYS A 246 -16.76 8.56 -5.89
N VAL A 247 -16.29 7.77 -6.86
CA VAL A 247 -15.71 8.26 -8.11
C VAL A 247 -16.77 8.54 -9.18
N PHE A 248 -17.68 7.60 -9.42
CA PHE A 248 -18.72 7.74 -10.44
C PHE A 248 -19.90 8.58 -9.96
N GLY A 249 -20.18 8.60 -8.65
CA GLY A 249 -21.19 9.45 -8.02
C GLY A 249 -22.55 9.35 -8.70
N TRP A 250 -23.17 8.16 -8.69
CA TRP A 250 -24.56 8.04 -9.18
C TRP A 250 -25.56 8.78 -8.28
N ASP A 251 -25.17 9.07 -7.03
CA ASP A 251 -25.78 10.08 -6.17
C ASP A 251 -24.88 11.33 -6.06
N ASN A 252 -25.48 12.47 -5.70
CA ASN A 252 -24.74 13.74 -5.55
C ASN A 252 -23.93 13.84 -4.25
N LEU A 253 -24.25 13.04 -3.22
CA LEU A 253 -23.66 13.12 -1.89
C LEU A 253 -22.12 13.10 -1.91
N PRO A 254 -21.41 12.18 -2.61
CA PRO A 254 -19.94 12.20 -2.66
C PRO A 254 -19.36 13.49 -3.21
N ARG A 255 -20.03 14.12 -4.19
CA ARG A 255 -19.59 15.40 -4.77
C ARG A 255 -19.85 16.57 -3.83
N THR A 256 -21.03 16.62 -3.22
CA THR A 256 -21.41 17.64 -2.24
C THR A 256 -20.47 17.63 -1.04
N LEU A 257 -20.19 16.44 -0.49
CA LEU A 257 -19.26 16.28 0.63
C LEU A 257 -17.83 16.62 0.21
N LEU A 258 -17.41 16.27 -1.01
CA LEU A 258 -16.08 16.63 -1.50
C LEU A 258 -15.90 18.16 -1.58
N MET A 259 -16.91 18.87 -2.12
CA MET A 259 -16.92 20.33 -2.13
C MET A 259 -16.82 20.92 -0.71
N TYR A 260 -17.60 20.37 0.23
CA TYR A 260 -17.59 20.84 1.62
C TYR A 260 -16.25 20.60 2.32
N PHE A 261 -15.70 19.39 2.20
CA PHE A 261 -14.47 18.98 2.87
C PHE A 261 -13.20 19.47 2.18
N THR A 262 -13.30 20.01 0.96
CA THR A 262 -12.19 20.74 0.32
C THR A 262 -11.68 21.90 1.19
N ASN A 263 -12.57 22.47 2.03
CA ASN A 263 -12.25 23.55 2.96
C ASN A 263 -12.26 23.14 4.45
N ALA A 264 -12.04 21.85 4.74
CA ALA A 264 -11.85 21.34 6.11
C ALA A 264 -10.37 21.00 6.36
N VAL A 265 -9.95 21.08 7.63
CA VAL A 265 -8.60 20.61 8.03
C VAL A 265 -8.60 19.08 8.03
N LEU A 266 -7.53 18.47 7.51
CA LEU A 266 -7.35 17.01 7.43
C LEU A 266 -8.53 16.32 6.73
N SER A 267 -8.88 16.77 5.53
CA SER A 267 -10.03 16.27 4.77
C SER A 267 -10.05 14.75 4.58
N GLN A 268 -8.88 14.09 4.55
CA GLN A 268 -8.81 12.63 4.45
C GLN A 268 -9.38 11.90 5.69
N GLU A 269 -9.38 12.53 6.86
CA GLU A 269 -9.93 11.97 8.10
C GLU A 269 -11.45 12.16 8.23
N VAL A 270 -12.12 12.79 7.25
CA VAL A 270 -13.55 13.11 7.34
C VAL A 270 -14.34 12.74 6.09
N TYR A 271 -13.72 12.78 4.91
CA TYR A 271 -14.44 12.58 3.64
C TYR A 271 -15.08 11.19 3.53
N PHE A 272 -14.27 10.12 3.47
CA PHE A 272 -14.80 8.75 3.30
C PHE A 272 -15.73 8.35 4.44
N HIS A 273 -15.38 8.71 5.67
CA HIS A 273 -16.17 8.49 6.88
C HIS A 273 -17.58 9.10 6.76
N SER A 274 -17.66 10.36 6.34
CA SER A 274 -18.94 11.04 6.19
C SER A 274 -19.72 10.51 4.98
N VAL A 275 -19.05 10.19 3.86
CA VAL A 275 -19.73 9.62 2.69
C VAL A 275 -20.32 8.25 3.01
N VAL A 276 -19.54 7.33 3.57
CA VAL A 276 -19.99 5.96 3.85
C VAL A 276 -21.17 5.95 4.84
N CYS A 277 -21.10 6.77 5.89
CA CYS A 277 -22.12 6.80 6.93
C CYS A 277 -23.39 7.58 6.59
N ASN A 278 -23.35 8.51 5.65
CA ASN A 278 -24.53 9.20 5.15
C ASN A 278 -25.15 8.55 3.91
N SER A 279 -24.55 7.45 3.40
CA SER A 279 -25.06 6.73 2.23
C SER A 279 -25.91 5.53 2.64
N PRO A 280 -27.22 5.47 2.30
CA PRO A 280 -28.08 4.35 2.67
C PRO A 280 -27.58 2.97 2.20
N GLU A 281 -26.93 2.93 1.04
CA GLU A 281 -26.37 1.71 0.42
C GLU A 281 -25.13 1.18 1.18
N PHE A 282 -24.36 2.06 1.83
CA PHE A 282 -23.04 1.71 2.38
C PHE A 282 -22.93 1.80 3.90
N LYS A 283 -23.83 2.51 4.59
CA LYS A 283 -23.78 2.72 6.04
C LYS A 283 -23.73 1.43 6.89
N ASN A 284 -24.26 0.32 6.35
CA ASN A 284 -24.27 -0.98 7.03
C ASN A 284 -23.09 -1.88 6.62
N THR A 285 -22.18 -1.38 5.78
CA THR A 285 -20.99 -2.11 5.31
C THR A 285 -19.72 -1.69 6.04
N THR A 286 -19.80 -0.84 7.06
CA THR A 286 -18.63 -0.34 7.79
C THR A 286 -18.18 -1.35 8.86
N VAL A 287 -16.88 -1.64 8.91
CA VAL A 287 -16.18 -2.30 10.01
C VAL A 287 -15.34 -1.23 10.71
N ASN A 288 -15.58 -1.00 12.01
CA ASN A 288 -14.93 0.09 12.75
C ASN A 288 -13.48 -0.27 13.14
N SER A 289 -12.57 -0.26 12.16
CA SER A 289 -11.14 -0.54 12.33
C SER A 289 -10.37 -0.04 11.11
N ASP A 290 -9.17 0.49 11.31
CA ASP A 290 -8.22 0.83 10.24
C ASP A 290 -7.16 -0.27 9.99
N MET A 291 -7.29 -1.40 10.71
CA MET A 291 -6.38 -2.55 10.72
C MET A 291 -4.91 -2.21 10.98
N ARG A 292 -4.64 -1.13 11.72
CA ARG A 292 -3.29 -0.67 12.04
C ARG A 292 -2.96 -0.72 13.52
N TYR A 293 -1.73 -1.14 13.80
CA TYR A 293 -1.10 -0.92 15.08
C TYR A 293 -0.41 0.45 15.11
N MET A 294 -0.75 1.26 16.09
CA MET A 294 -0.15 2.57 16.34
C MET A 294 0.01 2.76 17.85
N VAL A 295 1.10 3.43 18.24
CA VAL A 295 1.32 3.87 19.62
C VAL A 295 1.22 5.38 19.66
N TRP A 296 0.41 5.91 20.57
CA TRP A 296 0.16 7.35 20.72
C TRP A 296 0.72 7.88 22.03
N ASP A 297 1.15 9.15 22.02
CA ASP A 297 1.34 9.93 23.25
C ASP A 297 0.02 10.02 24.05
N ASN A 298 0.12 10.32 25.35
CA ASN A 298 -1.04 10.67 26.17
C ASN A 298 -0.90 12.10 26.73
N PRO A 299 -1.70 13.08 26.27
CA PRO A 299 -2.73 12.97 25.24
C PRO A 299 -2.16 12.77 23.82
N PRO A 300 -2.93 12.20 22.87
CA PRO A 300 -2.48 12.00 21.49
C PRO A 300 -2.07 13.30 20.81
N LYS A 301 -0.92 13.28 20.14
CA LYS A 301 -0.47 14.36 19.24
C LYS A 301 -1.02 14.16 17.82
N MET A 302 -0.55 14.96 16.87
CA MET A 302 -0.99 14.89 15.46
C MET A 302 -0.56 13.61 14.75
N GLU A 303 0.62 13.06 15.09
CA GLU A 303 1.12 11.80 14.55
C GLU A 303 1.43 10.81 15.67
N PRO A 304 1.32 9.49 15.41
CA PRO A 304 1.72 8.47 16.37
C PRO A 304 3.25 8.46 16.56
N LEU A 305 3.70 7.82 17.63
CA LEU A 305 5.11 7.62 17.92
C LEU A 305 5.79 6.74 16.86
N PHE A 306 7.10 6.93 16.70
CA PHE A 306 7.91 6.04 15.88
C PHE A 306 8.15 4.72 16.60
N LEU A 307 7.73 3.63 15.97
CA LEU A 307 7.90 2.28 16.46
C LEU A 307 9.35 1.83 16.29
N ASN A 308 9.88 1.15 17.30
CA ASN A 308 11.23 0.60 17.30
C ASN A 308 11.22 -0.85 17.80
N THR A 309 12.41 -1.43 18.04
CA THR A 309 12.55 -2.83 18.46
C THR A 309 11.83 -3.16 19.78
N SER A 310 11.63 -2.20 20.69
CA SER A 310 10.90 -2.40 21.94
C SER A 310 9.42 -2.72 21.75
N ASP A 311 8.84 -2.26 20.64
CA ASP A 311 7.41 -2.40 20.36
C ASP A 311 7.08 -3.72 19.66
N TYR A 312 8.11 -4.51 19.30
CA TYR A 312 7.99 -5.66 18.41
C TYR A 312 6.99 -6.71 18.88
N ASP A 313 7.08 -7.13 20.13
CA ASP A 313 6.20 -8.20 20.63
C ASP A 313 4.74 -7.76 20.69
N LEU A 314 4.49 -6.51 21.10
CA LEU A 314 3.14 -5.94 21.17
C LEU A 314 2.54 -5.79 19.77
N MET A 315 3.30 -5.24 18.81
CA MET A 315 2.79 -5.07 17.45
C MET A 315 2.55 -6.43 16.77
N ALA A 316 3.44 -7.41 16.95
CA ALA A 316 3.32 -8.73 16.34
C ALA A 316 2.11 -9.54 16.87
N GLN A 317 1.62 -9.22 18.07
CA GLN A 317 0.47 -9.86 18.72
C GLN A 317 -0.82 -9.03 18.64
N SER A 318 -0.76 -7.83 18.03
CA SER A 318 -1.87 -6.88 18.02
C SER A 318 -3.12 -7.35 17.26
N GLY A 319 -2.97 -8.28 16.32
CA GLY A 319 -4.03 -8.64 15.38
C GLY A 319 -4.34 -7.56 14.34
N ALA A 320 -3.43 -6.60 14.15
CA ALA A 320 -3.47 -5.65 13.05
C ALA A 320 -2.78 -6.23 11.80
N ALA A 321 -3.20 -5.80 10.62
CA ALA A 321 -2.57 -6.19 9.34
C ALA A 321 -1.33 -5.33 9.03
N PHE A 322 -1.30 -4.09 9.53
CA PHE A 322 -0.22 -3.13 9.29
C PHE A 322 0.17 -2.42 10.59
N ALA A 323 1.31 -1.75 10.59
CA ALA A 323 1.77 -0.90 11.69
C ALA A 323 2.31 0.43 11.17
N ARG A 324 2.22 1.48 11.99
CA ARG A 324 2.88 2.77 11.73
C ARG A 324 3.15 3.56 13.03
N GLN A 325 4.12 4.47 13.05
CA GLN A 325 5.04 4.82 11.94
C GLN A 325 6.47 4.35 12.19
N PHE A 326 7.20 4.07 11.12
CA PHE A 326 8.60 3.64 11.19
C PHE A 326 9.55 4.68 10.63
N ASN A 327 10.71 4.85 11.26
CA ASN A 327 11.81 5.60 10.67
C ASN A 327 12.41 4.85 9.47
N LYS A 328 13.15 5.58 8.63
CA LYS A 328 13.94 4.97 7.58
C LYS A 328 15.00 4.04 8.20
N ASP A 329 15.13 2.84 7.65
CA ASP A 329 16.14 1.84 8.04
C ASP A 329 16.12 1.42 9.52
N GLU A 330 14.95 1.52 10.16
CA GLU A 330 14.75 1.07 11.54
C GLU A 330 14.96 -0.45 11.68
N ALA A 331 15.73 -0.89 12.68
CA ALA A 331 16.08 -2.29 12.87
C ALA A 331 14.85 -3.21 13.04
N VAL A 332 13.76 -2.65 13.57
CA VAL A 332 12.49 -3.38 13.73
C VAL A 332 11.89 -3.84 12.39
N LEU A 333 12.15 -3.11 11.29
CA LEU A 333 11.69 -3.50 9.95
C LEU A 333 12.35 -4.80 9.50
N ASP A 334 13.63 -5.00 9.84
CA ASP A 334 14.36 -6.24 9.56
C ASP A 334 13.84 -7.38 10.44
N MET A 335 13.45 -7.10 11.69
CA MET A 335 12.79 -8.08 12.55
C MET A 335 11.45 -8.52 11.96
N ILE A 336 10.63 -7.59 11.46
CA ILE A 336 9.36 -7.94 10.77
C ILE A 336 9.64 -8.80 9.54
N ASP A 337 10.61 -8.42 8.70
CA ASP A 337 10.97 -9.15 7.49
C ASP A 337 11.37 -10.61 7.78
N GLN A 338 12.20 -10.82 8.81
CA GLN A 338 12.72 -12.15 9.18
C GLN A 338 11.70 -12.98 9.97
N ASN A 339 11.01 -12.37 10.93
CA ASN A 339 10.23 -13.11 11.90
C ASN A 339 8.77 -13.29 11.47
N ILE A 340 8.21 -12.33 10.73
CA ILE A 340 6.82 -12.34 10.27
C ILE A 340 6.76 -12.71 8.79
N LEU A 341 7.40 -11.93 7.92
CA LEU A 341 7.24 -12.06 6.46
C LEU A 341 8.10 -13.18 5.86
N LYS A 342 9.08 -13.69 6.61
CA LYS A 342 10.02 -14.73 6.17
C LYS A 342 10.71 -14.38 4.85
N ARG A 343 11.06 -13.10 4.67
CA ARG A 343 11.67 -12.57 3.45
C ARG A 343 13.08 -12.06 3.72
N SER A 344 13.92 -12.07 2.68
CA SER A 344 15.23 -11.42 2.70
C SER A 344 15.13 -9.98 2.19
N GLN A 345 16.13 -9.16 2.53
CA GLN A 345 16.21 -7.78 2.05
C GLN A 345 16.16 -7.72 0.51
N ASN A 346 15.46 -6.71 -0.01
CA ASN A 346 15.27 -6.48 -1.45
C ASN A 346 14.62 -7.65 -2.22
N ARG A 347 13.92 -8.56 -1.53
CA ARG A 347 13.11 -9.61 -2.16
C ARG A 347 11.64 -9.48 -1.79
N VAL A 348 10.77 -9.92 -2.70
CA VAL A 348 9.33 -9.99 -2.43
C VAL A 348 9.04 -10.97 -1.29
N THR A 349 7.97 -10.73 -0.54
CA THR A 349 7.48 -11.69 0.46
C THR A 349 7.05 -12.99 -0.23
N PRO A 350 7.59 -14.16 0.18
CA PRO A 350 7.24 -15.43 -0.46
C PRO A 350 5.83 -15.88 -0.09
N GLY A 351 5.01 -16.16 -1.11
CA GLY A 351 3.70 -16.81 -0.99
C GLY A 351 3.70 -18.24 -1.56
N ALA A 352 2.55 -18.90 -1.59
CA ALA A 352 2.40 -20.24 -2.17
C ALA A 352 2.80 -20.30 -3.65
N TRP A 353 2.62 -19.18 -4.36
CA TRP A 353 2.99 -19.01 -5.76
C TRP A 353 4.51 -19.01 -6.00
N CYS A 354 5.34 -18.89 -4.96
CA CYS A 354 6.80 -18.98 -5.07
C CYS A 354 7.26 -20.44 -4.99
N ILE A 355 7.57 -21.05 -6.14
CA ILE A 355 7.92 -22.48 -6.28
C ILE A 355 9.41 -22.73 -6.56
N GLY A 356 10.24 -21.70 -6.45
CA GLY A 356 11.69 -21.80 -6.56
C GLY A 356 12.31 -22.66 -5.45
N GLY A 357 13.52 -23.17 -5.70
CA GLY A 357 14.25 -23.99 -4.74
C GLY A 357 14.53 -23.22 -3.44
N LYS A 358 14.28 -23.84 -2.29
CA LYS A 358 14.53 -23.28 -0.95
C LYS A 358 15.97 -23.49 -0.51
N ASN A 359 16.92 -23.03 -1.31
CA ASN A 359 18.33 -23.03 -0.95
C ASN A 359 18.73 -21.61 -0.54
N TRP A 360 19.69 -21.46 0.38
CA TRP A 360 20.10 -20.15 0.90
C TRP A 360 20.52 -19.14 -0.17
N TRP A 361 20.98 -19.64 -1.32
CA TRP A 361 21.44 -18.86 -2.47
C TRP A 361 20.35 -18.55 -3.50
N MET A 362 19.21 -19.24 -3.45
CA MET A 362 18.16 -19.15 -4.47
C MET A 362 16.97 -18.35 -3.95
N ASP A 363 16.42 -17.50 -4.81
CA ASP A 363 15.15 -16.81 -4.53
C ASP A 363 13.99 -17.79 -4.71
N PRO A 364 13.19 -18.10 -3.67
CA PRO A 364 11.99 -18.93 -3.82
C PRO A 364 11.01 -18.33 -4.85
N CYS A 365 11.04 -17.02 -5.06
CA CYS A 365 10.19 -16.33 -6.02
C CYS A 365 10.86 -16.11 -7.38
N SER A 366 11.94 -16.86 -7.69
CA SER A 366 12.55 -16.92 -9.03
C SER A 366 11.74 -17.76 -10.04
N ARG A 367 10.90 -18.67 -9.54
CA ARG A 367 9.95 -19.47 -10.32
C ARG A 367 8.56 -19.32 -9.71
N TRP A 368 7.55 -19.23 -10.57
CA TRP A 368 6.18 -18.92 -10.18
C TRP A 368 5.25 -20.08 -10.50
N GLY A 369 4.37 -20.40 -9.56
CA GLY A 369 3.33 -21.42 -9.67
C GLY A 369 1.95 -20.81 -9.84
N ASP A 370 0.95 -21.45 -9.22
CA ASP A 370 -0.42 -20.95 -9.24
C ASP A 370 -0.60 -19.77 -8.26
N VAL A 371 -0.94 -18.61 -8.80
CA VAL A 371 -1.20 -17.37 -8.04
C VAL A 371 -2.56 -17.39 -7.33
N ASN A 372 -3.36 -18.44 -7.51
CA ASN A 372 -4.64 -18.64 -6.84
C ASN A 372 -4.54 -19.50 -5.58
N VAL A 373 -3.39 -20.14 -5.34
CA VAL A 373 -3.16 -20.94 -4.15
C VAL A 373 -2.60 -20.04 -3.05
N LEU A 374 -3.18 -20.14 -1.85
CA LEU A 374 -2.69 -19.45 -0.66
C LEU A 374 -1.96 -20.45 0.24
N LYS A 375 -0.93 -19.97 0.93
CA LYS A 375 -0.23 -20.69 1.98
C LYS A 375 -0.27 -19.90 3.28
N PRO A 376 -1.32 -20.10 4.10
CA PRO A 376 -1.44 -19.49 5.41
C PRO A 376 -0.24 -19.82 6.30
N GLY A 377 0.27 -18.81 6.96
CA GLY A 377 1.30 -18.82 7.99
C GLY A 377 0.73 -18.53 9.39
N PRO A 378 1.61 -18.32 10.37
CA PRO A 378 1.22 -18.24 11.79
C PRO A 378 0.30 -17.06 12.13
N GLN A 379 0.41 -15.95 11.40
CA GLN A 379 -0.34 -14.72 11.71
C GLN A 379 -1.84 -14.78 11.35
N VAL A 380 -2.25 -15.78 10.55
CA VAL A 380 -3.66 -15.97 10.18
C VAL A 380 -4.57 -16.10 11.39
N LYS A 381 -4.14 -16.81 12.43
CA LYS A 381 -4.98 -17.00 13.62
C LYS A 381 -5.20 -15.68 14.35
N ILE A 382 -4.14 -14.90 14.57
CA ILE A 382 -4.19 -13.66 15.34
C ILE A 382 -5.03 -12.60 14.59
N LEU A 383 -4.81 -12.43 13.28
CA LEU A 383 -5.64 -11.53 12.47
C LEU A 383 -7.08 -12.06 12.35
N GLY A 384 -7.26 -13.35 12.12
CA GLY A 384 -8.58 -13.99 11.98
C GLY A 384 -9.45 -13.79 13.21
N ASP A 385 -8.90 -14.02 14.41
CA ASP A 385 -9.60 -13.80 15.68
C ASP A 385 -9.94 -12.30 15.88
N SER A 386 -9.10 -11.39 15.38
CA SER A 386 -9.35 -9.94 15.42
C SER A 386 -10.50 -9.54 14.49
N VAL A 387 -10.45 -9.96 13.22
CA VAL A 387 -11.49 -9.69 12.22
C VAL A 387 -12.82 -10.31 12.63
N GLN A 388 -12.81 -11.53 13.17
CA GLN A 388 -14.03 -12.19 13.65
C GLN A 388 -14.70 -11.39 14.78
N ARG A 389 -13.93 -10.90 15.76
CA ARG A 389 -14.47 -10.05 16.84
C ARG A 389 -15.07 -8.76 16.28
N LEU A 390 -14.37 -8.08 15.37
CA LEU A 390 -14.88 -6.88 14.72
C LEU A 390 -16.22 -7.15 14.00
N LEU A 391 -16.33 -8.26 13.27
CA LEU A 391 -17.57 -8.62 12.57
C LEU A 391 -18.71 -9.02 13.53
N GLN A 392 -18.39 -9.66 14.66
CA GLN A 392 -19.37 -9.96 15.71
C GLN A 392 -19.91 -8.68 16.36
N ASP A 393 -19.03 -7.73 16.68
CA ASP A 393 -19.43 -6.43 17.25
C ASP A 393 -20.35 -5.66 16.31
N LEU A 394 -20.15 -5.76 14.98
CA LEU A 394 -21.07 -5.16 13.99
C LEU A 394 -22.47 -5.77 14.03
N SER A 395 -22.57 -7.10 14.18
CA SER A 395 -23.87 -7.79 14.25
C SER A 395 -24.69 -7.42 15.50
N SER A 396 -24.05 -6.81 16.51
CA SER A 396 -24.67 -6.34 17.75
C SER A 396 -25.29 -4.92 17.66
N GLU A 397 -25.35 -4.32 16.46
CA GLU A 397 -25.84 -2.97 16.13
C GLU A 397 -25.12 -1.78 16.82
N SER A 398 -24.17 -2.01 17.72
CA SER A 398 -23.60 -0.96 18.57
C SER A 398 -22.63 0.00 17.85
N ASN A 399 -22.07 -0.37 16.68
CA ASN A 399 -20.90 0.30 16.09
C ASN A 399 -21.05 0.73 14.60
N GLN A 400 -22.25 0.75 14.02
CA GLN A 400 -22.45 1.21 12.64
C GLN A 400 -22.88 2.67 12.60
N CYS A 401 -22.00 3.56 12.14
CA CYS A 401 -22.34 4.93 11.75
C CYS A 401 -23.30 5.64 12.71
N ARG A 402 -23.08 5.45 14.02
CA ARG A 402 -23.89 6.06 15.09
C ARG A 402 -23.38 7.44 15.48
#